data_AF-A0A831KCL3-F1
#
_entry.id   AF-A0A831KCL3-F1
#
_cell.length_a   1.000
_cell.length_b   1.000
_cell.length_c   1.000
_cell.angle_alpha   90.00
_cell.angle_beta   90.00
_cell.angle_gamma   90.00
#
_symmetry.space_group_name_H-M   'P 1'
#
loop_
_entity.id
_entity.type
_entity.pdbx_description
1 polymer ?
#
loop_
_entity_poly.entity_id
_entity_poly.type
_entity_poly.pdbx_seq_one_letter_code
_entity_poly.pdbx_strand_id
1 'polypeptide(L)'
;MPLTLQHGLRVPSQTEALLRKIGFKIQEPEDAHLCCGSAGTYSITEPKLSRQLRNNKLQRLEEAGGEVIASANIVCLLHLQADTSSRSNTKPNGCTDT
;
A
#
# COMPACT_ATOMS: atom_id res chain seq x y z
N MET A 1 2.61 2.92 -4.77
CA MET A 1 1.69 4.01 -5.16
C MET A 1 0.52 3.51 -6.02
N PRO A 2 -0.65 4.16 -5.99
CA PRO A 2 -1.78 3.82 -6.87
C PRO A 2 -1.46 4.01 -8.35
N LEU A 3 -1.97 3.12 -9.21
CA LEU A 3 -1.77 3.20 -10.66
C LEU A 3 -2.48 4.38 -11.31
N THR A 4 -3.58 4.88 -10.72
CA THR A 4 -4.28 6.06 -11.22
C THR A 4 -3.40 7.31 -11.18
N LEU A 5 -2.54 7.45 -10.17
CA LEU A 5 -1.58 8.56 -10.09
C LEU A 5 -0.46 8.40 -11.13
N GLN A 6 0.04 7.17 -11.31
CA GLN A 6 1.18 6.89 -12.19
C GLN A 6 0.80 6.94 -13.68
N HIS A 7 -0.32 6.32 -14.06
CA HIS A 7 -0.70 6.14 -15.47
C HIS A 7 -1.86 7.02 -15.90
N GLY A 8 -2.83 7.28 -15.00
CA GLY A 8 -3.97 8.13 -15.29
C GLY A 8 -3.59 9.61 -15.26
N LEU A 9 -3.16 10.09 -14.10
CA LEU A 9 -2.80 11.50 -13.87
C LEU A 9 -1.36 11.84 -14.26
N ARG A 10 -0.49 10.83 -14.47
CA ARG A 10 0.92 11.00 -14.83
C ARG A 10 1.71 11.90 -13.86
N VAL A 11 1.40 11.79 -12.58
CA VAL A 11 2.08 12.49 -11.48
C VAL A 11 2.68 11.49 -10.49
N PRO A 12 3.62 10.63 -10.92
CA PRO A 12 4.29 9.72 -10.02
C PRO A 12 5.05 10.51 -8.93
N SER A 13 5.22 9.90 -7.75
CA SER A 13 6.08 10.41 -6.68
C SER A 13 5.67 11.74 -6.02
N GLN A 14 4.59 12.39 -6.48
CA GLN A 14 4.16 13.68 -5.96
C GLN A 14 3.64 13.59 -4.52
N THR A 15 3.01 12.47 -4.17
CA THR A 15 2.52 12.22 -2.80
C THR A 15 3.68 11.99 -1.84
N GLU A 16 4.66 11.17 -2.21
CA GLU A 16 5.86 10.95 -1.40
C GLU A 16 6.64 12.25 -1.20
N ALA A 17 6.80 13.07 -2.24
CA ALA A 17 7.47 14.36 -2.13
C ALA A 17 6.78 15.29 -1.13
N LEU A 18 5.44 15.34 -1.13
CA LEU A 18 4.68 16.14 -0.17
C LEU A 18 4.83 15.59 1.26
N LEU A 19 4.71 14.28 1.45
CA LEU A 19 4.84 13.66 2.77
C LEU A 19 6.24 13.85 3.35
N ARG A 20 7.29 13.74 2.54
CA ARG A 20 8.67 14.03 2.95
C ARG A 20 8.83 15.50 3.37
N LYS A 21 8.22 16.45 2.63
CA LYS A 21 8.27 17.89 2.96
C LYS A 21 7.62 18.24 4.30
N ILE A 22 6.59 17.51 4.71
CA ILE A 22 5.91 17.72 6.00
C ILE A 22 6.50 16.86 7.13
N GLY A 23 7.64 16.19 6.90
CA GLY A 23 8.43 15.53 7.94
C GLY A 23 8.27 14.01 8.07
N PHE A 24 7.49 13.35 7.20
CA PHE A 24 7.36 11.88 7.25
C PHE A 24 8.58 11.18 6.64
N LYS A 25 9.03 10.11 7.31
CA LYS A 25 9.96 9.15 6.73
C LYS A 25 9.17 8.16 5.89
N ILE A 26 9.46 8.10 4.60
CA ILE A 26 8.78 7.22 3.65
C ILE A 26 9.69 6.04 3.34
N GLN A 27 9.20 4.83 3.66
CA GLN A 27 9.79 3.58 3.22
C GLN A 27 9.21 3.19 1.86
N GLU A 28 10.09 3.00 0.88
CA GLU A 28 9.69 2.57 -0.46
C GLU A 28 9.77 1.05 -0.54
N PRO A 29 8.65 0.34 -0.72
CA PRO A 29 8.67 -1.11 -0.88
C PRO A 29 9.24 -1.48 -2.24
N GLU A 30 9.83 -2.67 -2.31
CA GLU A 30 10.14 -3.28 -3.60
C GLU A 30 8.88 -3.39 -4.46
N ASP A 31 9.05 -3.26 -5.79
CA ASP A 31 7.96 -3.29 -6.75
C ASP A 31 6.83 -2.28 -6.47
N ALA A 32 7.20 -1.08 -6.00
CA ALA A 32 6.26 0.00 -5.67
C ALA A 32 5.29 0.37 -6.82
N HIS A 33 5.70 0.14 -8.07
CA HIS A 33 4.96 0.39 -9.31
C HIS A 33 3.86 -0.66 -9.61
N LEU A 34 3.93 -1.86 -9.02
CA LEU A 34 2.95 -2.91 -9.26
C LEU A 34 1.57 -2.59 -8.65
N CYS A 35 0.52 -3.05 -9.34
CA CYS A 35 -0.89 -2.90 -8.99
C CYS A 35 -1.22 -3.46 -7.60
N CYS A 36 -2.14 -2.79 -6.87
CA CYS A 36 -2.70 -3.30 -5.62
C CYS A 36 -3.75 -4.42 -5.82
N GLY A 37 -4.18 -4.68 -7.06
CA GLY A 37 -5.18 -5.70 -7.40
C GLY A 37 -6.64 -5.21 -7.37
N SER A 38 -6.91 -4.00 -6.89
CA SER A 38 -8.27 -3.46 -6.71
C SER A 38 -8.93 -2.95 -8.00
N ALA A 39 -8.39 -3.26 -9.18
CA ALA A 39 -8.75 -2.62 -10.44
C ALA A 39 -10.19 -2.95 -10.86
N GLY A 40 -11.15 -2.09 -10.48
CA GLY A 40 -12.52 -2.03 -11.01
C GLY A 40 -13.20 -3.38 -11.23
N THR A 41 -13.72 -3.59 -12.44
CA THR A 41 -14.38 -4.84 -12.86
C THR A 41 -13.47 -6.06 -12.80
N TYR A 42 -12.16 -5.87 -13.01
CA TYR A 42 -11.19 -6.97 -13.00
C TYR A 42 -11.06 -7.63 -11.64
N SER A 43 -11.29 -6.87 -10.55
CA SER A 43 -11.33 -7.45 -9.20
C SER A 43 -12.51 -8.41 -8.97
N ILE A 44 -13.57 -8.29 -9.79
CA ILE A 44 -14.76 -9.13 -9.76
C ILE A 44 -14.62 -10.30 -10.72
N THR A 45 -14.14 -10.04 -11.95
CA THR A 45 -14.01 -11.08 -12.97
C THR A 45 -12.81 -11.99 -12.72
N GLU A 46 -11.73 -11.46 -12.13
CA GLU A 46 -10.48 -12.19 -11.85
C GLU A 46 -10.08 -12.13 -10.36
N PRO A 47 -10.92 -12.66 -9.45
CA PRO A 47 -10.75 -12.47 -8.01
C PRO A 47 -9.52 -13.19 -7.46
N LYS A 48 -9.08 -14.30 -8.11
CA LYS A 48 -7.87 -15.03 -7.71
C LYS A 48 -6.62 -14.17 -7.95
N LEU A 49 -6.50 -13.59 -9.15
CA LEU A 49 -5.37 -12.73 -9.50
C LEU A 49 -5.38 -11.44 -8.68
N SER A 50 -6.55 -10.81 -8.50
CA SER A 50 -6.71 -9.62 -7.64
C SER A 50 -6.16 -9.85 -6.24
N ARG A 51 -6.53 -10.97 -5.59
CA ARG A 51 -6.02 -11.35 -4.26
C ARG A 51 -4.53 -11.67 -4.27
N GLN A 52 -4.02 -12.32 -5.31
CA GLN A 52 -2.58 -12.59 -5.43
C GLN A 52 -1.76 -11.29 -5.50
N LEU A 53 -2.18 -10.34 -6.33
CA LEU A 53 -1.54 -9.03 -6.44
C LEU A 53 -1.59 -8.26 -5.11
N ARG A 54 -2.74 -8.29 -4.42
CA ARG A 54 -2.89 -7.72 -3.08
C ARG A 54 -1.88 -8.32 -2.09
N ASN A 55 -1.81 -9.65 -2.02
CA ASN A 55 -0.96 -10.35 -1.05
C ASN A 55 0.51 -10.07 -1.31
N ASN A 56 0.93 -10.09 -2.56
CA ASN A 56 2.29 -9.72 -2.94
C ASN A 56 2.60 -8.28 -2.53
N LYS A 57 1.66 -7.35 -2.73
CA LYS A 57 1.84 -5.96 -2.34
C LYS A 57 1.97 -5.78 -0.83
N LEU A 58 1.12 -6.46 -0.06
CA LEU A 58 1.17 -6.43 1.40
C LEU A 58 2.49 -7.00 1.92
N GLN A 59 2.95 -8.12 1.37
CA GLN A 59 4.25 -8.69 1.74
C GLN A 59 5.39 -7.69 1.53
N ARG A 60 5.46 -7.01 0.37
CA ARG A 60 6.50 -6.01 0.10
C ARG A 60 6.41 -4.80 1.01
N LEU A 61 5.20 -4.38 1.38
CA LEU A 61 4.96 -3.29 2.32
C LEU A 61 5.39 -3.67 3.74
N GLU A 62 5.12 -4.90 4.16
CA GLU A 62 5.55 -5.46 5.45
C GLU A 62 7.09 -5.57 5.52
N GLU A 63 7.73 -6.05 4.44
CA GLU A 63 9.19 -6.15 4.30
C GLU A 63 9.88 -4.78 4.35
N ALA A 64 9.23 -3.73 3.83
CA ALA A 64 9.74 -2.36 3.90
C ALA A 64 9.76 -1.76 5.32
N GLY A 65 9.05 -2.38 6.28
CA GLY A 65 9.12 -2.04 7.70
C GLY A 65 8.47 -0.70 8.09
N GLY A 66 7.47 -0.23 7.32
CA GLY A 66 6.70 0.96 7.67
C GLY A 66 5.67 0.70 8.77
N GLU A 67 5.44 1.67 9.66
CA GLU A 67 4.43 1.57 10.73
C GLU A 67 3.00 1.73 10.20
N VAL A 68 2.83 2.54 9.14
CA VAL A 68 1.53 2.88 8.55
C VAL A 68 1.60 2.76 7.04
N ILE A 69 0.60 2.10 6.45
CA ILE A 69 0.39 2.09 5.00
C ILE A 69 -0.47 3.30 4.62
N ALA A 70 0.09 4.23 3.86
CA ALA A 70 -0.63 5.36 3.28
C ALA A 70 -0.90 5.12 1.78
N SER A 71 -2.10 5.50 1.32
CA SER A 71 -2.48 5.44 -0.09
C SER A 71 -3.31 6.67 -0.48
N ALA A 72 -2.95 7.31 -1.58
CA ALA A 72 -3.73 8.40 -2.20
C ALA A 72 -4.87 7.89 -3.11
N ASN A 73 -5.28 6.63 -2.93
CA ASN A 73 -6.45 6.05 -3.58
C ASN A 73 -7.22 5.20 -2.56
N ILE A 74 -8.46 5.61 -2.29
CA ILE A 74 -9.32 4.99 -1.28
C ILE A 74 -9.65 3.52 -1.60
N VAL A 75 -9.78 3.17 -2.89
CA VAL A 75 -10.10 1.81 -3.31
C VAL A 75 -8.91 0.87 -3.08
N CYS A 76 -7.68 1.30 -3.41
CA CYS A 76 -6.49 0.52 -3.03
C CYS A 76 -6.37 0.40 -1.50
N LEU A 77 -6.67 1.47 -0.74
CA LEU A 77 -6.59 1.42 0.73
C LEU A 77 -7.56 0.38 1.30
N LEU A 78 -8.85 0.46 0.94
CA LEU A 78 -9.87 -0.49 1.37
C LEU A 78 -9.56 -1.92 0.95
N HIS A 79 -9.06 -2.10 -0.28
CA HIS A 79 -8.71 -3.41 -0.78
C HIS A 79 -7.55 -4.06 0.00
N LEU A 80 -6.52 -3.27 0.35
CA LEU A 80 -5.41 -3.72 1.20
C LEU A 80 -5.88 -3.97 2.63
N GLN A 81 -6.73 -3.09 3.18
CA GLN A 81 -7.26 -3.19 4.54
C GLN A 81 -8.10 -4.45 4.79
N ALA A 82 -8.80 -4.92 3.75
CA ALA A 82 -9.60 -6.14 3.81
C ALA A 82 -8.79 -7.39 4.19
N ASP A 83 -7.46 -7.38 4.02
CA ASP A 83 -6.58 -8.49 4.43
C ASP A 83 -5.70 -8.12 5.64
N THR A 84 -5.34 -6.84 5.83
CA THR A 84 -4.60 -6.44 7.03
C THR A 84 -5.42 -6.65 8.30
N SER A 85 -6.74 -6.55 8.21
CA SER A 85 -7.66 -6.83 9.31
C SER A 85 -7.58 -8.30 9.76
N SER A 86 -7.35 -9.24 8.84
CA SER A 86 -7.08 -10.65 9.14
C SER A 86 -5.64 -10.96 9.54
N ARG A 87 -4.71 -10.00 9.37
CA ARG A 87 -3.28 -10.14 9.70
C ARG A 87 -2.86 -9.36 10.95
N SER A 88 -3.80 -8.76 11.67
CA SER A 88 -3.47 -7.97 12.85
C SER A 88 -2.75 -8.83 13.91
N ASN A 89 -1.53 -8.39 14.23
CA ASN A 89 -0.77 -8.63 15.46
C ASN A 89 0.25 -9.80 15.50
N THR A 90 1.45 -9.56 14.93
CA THR A 90 2.69 -10.18 15.45
C THR A 90 3.90 -9.25 15.34
N LYS A 91 3.85 -8.11 16.04
CA LYS A 91 5.04 -7.56 16.71
C LYS A 91 4.63 -6.56 17.79
N PRO A 92 4.50 -6.97 19.07
CA PRO A 92 4.73 -6.03 20.15
C PRO A 92 6.24 -5.70 20.17
N ASN A 93 6.62 -4.64 20.90
CA ASN A 93 7.99 -4.14 21.16
C ASN A 93 8.39 -2.98 20.22
N GLY A 94 8.40 -1.72 20.62
CA GLY A 94 8.20 -1.16 21.95
C GLY A 94 8.12 0.37 21.87
N CYS A 95 7.05 0.91 22.45
CA CYS A 95 7.01 2.30 22.89
C CYS A 95 7.53 2.27 24.33
N THR A 96 8.79 2.67 24.54
CA THR A 96 9.25 3.06 25.88
C THR A 96 9.30 4.58 25.90
N ASP A 97 8.33 5.15 26.61
CA ASP A 97 8.37 6.54 27.08
C ASP A 97 9.55 6.71 28.03
N THR A 98 10.64 7.32 27.54
CA THR A 98 11.58 8.16 28.29
C THR A 98 12.23 9.14 27.32
#